data_AF-A0A7X6TCN8-F1
#
_entry.id   AF-A0A7X6TCN8-F1
#
_cell.length_a   1.000
_cell.length_b   1.000
_cell.length_c   1.000
_cell.angle_alpha   90.00
_cell.angle_beta   90.00
_cell.angle_gamma   90.00
#
_symmetry.space_group_name_H-M   'P 1'
#
loop_
_entity.id
_entity.type
_entity.pdbx_description
1 polymer ?
#
loop_
_entity_poly.entity_id
_entity_poly.type
_entity_poly.pdbx_seq_one_letter_code
_entity_poly.pdbx_strand_id
1 'polypeptide(L)'
;MSRSTFLGLFFLWLLNFPLQAQERLKPYEDYIRRYTPLAMTQQVVYGIPASITLAQGLLESGAGNSTLARNSNNHFGIKCHNDWTGKSYSHFDDGEMSCFRKYPKVEDSYKDHSLFLVNRARYASLFELNIKNYKAWARGLKKAGYATDRHYDKKLIKIIEQYDLNKIDKLALNKRRAKKIIRNWEKEFPEEMAVVEQAAAQDKPKEKTTKEQKTKKEKNAGIREIESPKETTLAEKAKDYNYIAETSRENQIQRNERNERTDNLPHVINAVQQHTIFYKGLTPYIIAQYGDNFDNISDEFGLSPQRIKKWNEWPSRYKISVGDVVFLSKKAEYWEGEDSVYTVRQGDSMHSISQQFGLQVSALYQLNGMEFGERIQVGQELNLRAQE
;
A
#
# COMPACT_ATOMS: atom_id res chain seq x y z
N MET A 1 76.33 -41.90 -24.93
CA MET A 1 75.68 -42.40 -23.69
C MET A 1 75.06 -41.22 -22.94
N SER A 2 73.74 -41.28 -22.73
CA SER A 2 72.91 -40.63 -21.69
C SER A 2 73.13 -39.13 -21.36
N ARG A 3 72.36 -38.18 -21.92
CA ARG A 3 71.05 -37.65 -21.45
C ARG A 3 70.96 -37.36 -19.94
N SER A 4 70.69 -36.11 -19.58
CA SER A 4 69.65 -35.71 -18.61
C SER A 4 69.42 -34.19 -18.63
N THR A 5 68.30 -33.81 -19.24
CA THR A 5 67.65 -32.49 -19.20
C THR A 5 66.94 -32.31 -17.85
N PHE A 6 67.28 -31.27 -17.08
CA PHE A 6 66.52 -30.90 -15.88
C PHE A 6 65.50 -29.81 -16.25
N LEU A 7 64.29 -30.27 -16.62
CA LEU A 7 63.12 -29.43 -16.83
C LEU A 7 62.51 -29.16 -15.45
N GLY A 8 62.81 -28.01 -14.86
CA GLY A 8 62.20 -27.57 -13.61
C GLY A 8 60.73 -27.22 -13.81
N LEU A 9 59.86 -28.19 -13.54
CA LEU A 9 58.42 -28.01 -13.37
C LEU A 9 58.18 -27.08 -12.17
N PHE A 10 57.99 -25.79 -12.42
CA PHE A 10 57.46 -24.87 -11.42
C PHE A 10 55.99 -25.23 -11.21
N PHE A 11 55.75 -25.95 -10.13
CA PHE A 11 54.46 -26.48 -9.69
C PHE A 11 53.46 -25.32 -9.54
N LEU A 12 52.48 -25.27 -10.43
CA LEU A 12 51.28 -24.42 -10.33
C LEU A 12 50.47 -24.93 -9.12
N TRP A 13 50.84 -24.49 -7.92
CA TRP A 13 50.02 -24.64 -6.72
C TRP A 13 48.88 -23.64 -6.82
N LEU A 14 47.87 -23.99 -7.63
CA LEU A 14 46.56 -23.35 -7.59
C LEU A 14 45.98 -23.62 -6.20
N LEU A 15 46.12 -22.62 -5.34
CA LEU A 15 45.37 -22.47 -4.10
C LEU A 15 43.88 -22.55 -4.43
N ASN A 16 43.32 -23.75 -4.36
CA ASN A 16 41.89 -23.96 -4.17
C ASN A 16 41.56 -23.50 -2.74
N PHE A 17 41.55 -22.19 -2.52
CA PHE A 17 40.79 -21.67 -1.40
C PHE A 17 39.32 -21.95 -1.73
N PRO A 18 38.61 -22.77 -0.93
CA PRO A 18 37.17 -22.84 -1.10
C PRO A 18 36.65 -21.42 -0.95
N LEU A 19 35.87 -20.97 -1.93
CA LEU A 19 35.15 -19.71 -1.86
C LEU A 19 34.25 -19.83 -0.62
N GLN A 20 34.70 -19.32 0.54
CA GLN A 20 33.88 -19.32 1.74
C GLN A 20 32.71 -18.40 1.46
N ALA A 21 31.55 -19.00 1.18
CA ALA A 21 30.30 -18.27 1.14
C ALA A 21 30.16 -17.52 2.46
N GLN A 22 29.98 -16.20 2.38
CA GLN A 22 29.88 -15.36 3.57
C GLN A 22 28.72 -15.88 4.44
N GLU A 23 29.02 -16.18 5.71
CA GLU A 23 28.05 -16.78 6.62
C GLU A 23 26.78 -15.92 6.71
N ARG A 24 25.63 -16.57 6.53
CA ARG A 24 24.31 -15.92 6.64
C ARG A 24 23.92 -15.94 8.10
N LEU A 25 23.60 -14.76 8.64
CA LEU A 25 23.31 -14.61 10.06
C LEU A 25 21.85 -15.00 10.33
N LYS A 26 21.63 -15.90 11.28
CA LYS A 26 20.28 -16.35 11.64
C LYS A 26 19.30 -15.20 11.97
N PRO A 27 19.66 -14.17 12.76
CA PRO A 27 18.76 -13.03 13.00
C PRO A 27 18.33 -12.29 11.73
N TYR A 28 19.19 -12.28 10.72
CA TYR A 28 18.92 -11.62 9.44
C TYR A 28 17.96 -12.47 8.62
N GLU A 29 18.19 -13.79 8.57
CA GLU A 29 17.27 -14.74 7.92
C GLU A 29 15.89 -14.75 8.59
N ASP A 30 15.84 -14.70 9.93
CA ASP A 30 14.60 -14.62 10.69
C ASP A 30 13.83 -13.32 10.39
N TYR A 31 14.53 -12.18 10.34
CA TYR A 31 13.94 -10.90 9.94
C TYR A 31 13.38 -10.94 8.51
N ILE A 32 14.20 -11.43 7.55
CA ILE A 32 13.80 -11.56 6.15
C ILE A 32 12.58 -12.45 6.02
N ARG A 33 12.58 -13.62 6.67
CA ARG A 33 11.47 -14.57 6.66
C ARG A 33 10.20 -13.94 7.21
N ARG A 34 10.29 -13.27 8.37
CA ARG A 34 9.15 -12.64 9.03
C ARG A 34 8.52 -11.54 8.18
N TYR A 35 9.30 -10.70 7.50
CA TYR A 35 8.76 -9.54 6.79
C TYR A 35 8.67 -9.68 5.26
N THR A 36 9.02 -10.85 4.71
CA THR A 36 8.89 -11.12 3.27
C THR A 36 7.48 -10.84 2.72
N PRO A 37 6.38 -11.29 3.35
CA PRO A 37 5.04 -11.00 2.84
C PRO A 37 4.75 -9.50 2.79
N LEU A 38 5.14 -8.73 3.80
CA LEU A 38 4.95 -7.29 3.81
C LEU A 38 5.71 -6.61 2.68
N ALA A 39 6.98 -6.98 2.47
CA ALA A 39 7.78 -6.42 1.39
C ALA A 39 7.25 -6.81 0.00
N MET A 40 6.74 -8.03 -0.18
CA MET A 40 6.06 -8.43 -1.41
C MET A 40 4.79 -7.60 -1.65
N THR A 41 4.00 -7.35 -0.59
CA THR A 41 2.85 -6.44 -0.65
C THR A 41 3.29 -5.03 -1.00
N GLN A 42 4.38 -4.52 -0.43
CA GLN A 42 4.89 -3.19 -0.77
C GLN A 42 5.34 -3.11 -2.24
N GLN A 43 5.93 -4.18 -2.77
CA GLN A 43 6.30 -4.22 -4.19
C GLN A 43 5.12 -4.18 -5.12
N VAL A 44 4.11 -4.98 -4.82
CA VAL A 44 2.89 -5.03 -5.61
C VAL A 44 2.16 -3.70 -5.55
N VAL A 45 1.90 -3.22 -4.33
CA VAL A 45 1.03 -2.06 -4.12
C VAL A 45 1.77 -0.78 -4.48
N TYR A 46 3.03 -0.64 -4.08
CA TYR A 46 3.75 0.62 -4.20
C TYR A 46 4.86 0.62 -5.25
N GLY A 47 5.18 -0.51 -5.87
CA GLY A 47 6.18 -0.57 -6.94
C GLY A 47 7.63 -0.55 -6.48
N ILE A 48 7.86 -0.72 -5.17
CA ILE A 48 9.20 -0.73 -4.58
C ILE A 48 9.68 -2.18 -4.53
N PRO A 49 10.83 -2.55 -5.13
CA PRO A 49 11.30 -3.93 -5.13
C PRO A 49 11.32 -4.52 -3.72
N ALA A 50 10.76 -5.70 -3.52
CA ALA A 50 10.67 -6.36 -2.22
C ALA A 50 12.08 -6.56 -1.63
N SER A 51 13.07 -6.81 -2.49
CA SER A 51 14.49 -6.89 -2.14
C SER A 51 15.03 -5.59 -1.56
N ILE A 52 14.63 -4.44 -2.10
CA ILE A 52 15.00 -3.12 -1.60
C ILE A 52 14.34 -2.88 -0.25
N THR A 53 13.02 -3.09 -0.14
CA THR A 53 12.29 -2.92 1.12
C THR A 53 12.86 -3.79 2.24
N LEU A 54 13.14 -5.06 1.97
CA LEU A 54 13.75 -5.97 2.95
C LEU A 54 15.17 -5.56 3.33
N ALA A 55 16.01 -5.18 2.34
CA ALA A 55 17.38 -4.79 2.62
C ALA A 55 17.47 -3.50 3.42
N GLN A 56 16.63 -2.50 3.11
CA GLN A 56 16.52 -1.27 3.90
C GLN A 56 16.01 -1.59 5.29
N GLY A 57 14.85 -2.26 5.42
CA GLY A 57 14.30 -2.59 6.72
C GLY A 57 15.28 -3.38 7.59
N LEU A 58 16.00 -4.35 7.02
CA LEU A 58 17.03 -5.11 7.74
C LEU A 58 18.20 -4.22 8.19
N LEU A 59 18.71 -3.38 7.31
CA LEU A 59 19.87 -2.52 7.58
C LEU A 59 19.54 -1.44 8.62
N GLU A 60 18.46 -0.68 8.40
CA GLU A 60 18.07 0.47 9.21
C GLU A 60 17.62 0.06 10.61
N SER A 61 16.91 -1.07 10.73
CA SER A 61 16.41 -1.54 12.02
C SER A 61 17.43 -2.38 12.81
N GLY A 62 18.57 -2.73 12.22
CA GLY A 62 19.48 -3.73 12.80
C GLY A 62 18.80 -5.10 12.95
N ALA A 63 18.12 -5.56 11.89
CA ALA A 63 17.26 -6.74 11.90
C ALA A 63 16.20 -6.70 13.03
N GLY A 64 15.59 -5.53 13.25
CA GLY A 64 14.55 -5.28 14.26
C GLY A 64 15.07 -5.07 15.68
N ASN A 65 16.39 -5.11 15.92
CA ASN A 65 16.95 -5.07 17.26
C ASN A 65 17.39 -3.69 17.73
N SER A 66 17.42 -2.68 16.85
CA SER A 66 17.76 -1.31 17.25
C SER A 66 16.79 -0.76 18.29
N THR A 67 17.27 0.13 19.14
CA THR A 67 16.46 0.86 20.13
C THR A 67 15.27 1.56 19.48
N LEU A 68 15.50 2.20 18.32
CA LEU A 68 14.44 2.85 17.56
C LEU A 68 13.37 1.84 17.12
N ALA A 69 13.75 0.74 16.48
CA ALA A 69 12.80 -0.27 15.99
C ALA A 69 11.99 -0.88 17.15
N ARG A 70 12.62 -1.27 18.26
CA ARG A 70 11.95 -1.92 19.39
C ARG A 70 10.97 -1.01 20.14
N ASN A 71 11.29 0.28 20.26
CA ASN A 71 10.49 1.22 21.07
C ASN A 71 9.46 2.01 20.27
N SER A 72 9.56 2.00 18.94
CA SER A 72 8.70 2.79 18.07
C SER A 72 8.12 2.04 16.87
N ASN A 73 8.48 0.77 16.68
CA ASN A 73 8.17 0.01 15.46
C ASN A 73 8.64 0.67 14.16
N ASN A 74 9.55 1.66 14.22
CA ASN A 74 10.08 2.34 13.05
C ASN A 74 11.30 1.59 12.51
N HIS A 75 11.06 0.75 11.50
CA HIS A 75 12.10 -0.11 10.92
C HIS A 75 12.93 0.56 9.83
N PHE A 76 12.59 1.79 9.43
CA PHE A 76 13.19 2.48 8.28
C PHE A 76 13.87 3.80 8.65
N GLY A 77 13.87 4.17 9.94
CA GLY A 77 14.49 5.40 10.42
C GLY A 77 13.78 6.68 9.99
N ILE A 78 12.47 6.63 9.72
CA ILE A 78 11.75 7.80 9.18
C ILE A 78 11.60 8.87 10.27
N LYS A 79 12.21 10.04 10.03
CA LYS A 79 12.15 11.19 10.93
C LYS A 79 10.75 11.84 10.94
N CYS A 80 10.44 12.54 12.02
CA CYS A 80 9.30 13.45 12.03
C CYS A 80 9.59 14.58 11.05
N HIS A 81 8.66 14.82 10.13
CA HIS A 81 8.67 15.96 9.23
C HIS A 81 7.48 16.86 9.57
N ASN A 82 7.41 18.07 9.02
CA ASN A 82 6.38 19.05 9.37
C ASN A 82 4.94 18.56 9.15
N ASP A 83 4.76 17.56 8.28
CA ASP A 83 3.49 16.90 7.95
C ASP A 83 3.13 15.74 8.90
N TRP A 84 4.02 15.36 9.84
CA TRP A 84 3.78 14.22 10.71
C TRP A 84 2.95 14.61 11.94
N THR A 85 1.71 14.12 12.00
CA THR A 85 0.78 14.33 13.13
C THR A 85 0.63 13.10 14.03
N GLY A 86 1.32 12.00 13.72
CA GLY A 86 1.24 10.76 14.48
C GLY A 86 2.10 10.76 15.75
N LYS A 87 2.12 9.62 16.46
CA LYS A 87 3.00 9.44 17.62
C LYS A 87 4.47 9.58 17.19
N SER A 88 5.30 10.03 18.11
CA SER A 88 6.75 10.17 17.90
C SER A 88 7.56 9.45 18.97
N TYR A 89 8.83 9.26 18.68
CA TYR A 89 9.84 8.76 19.61
C TYR A 89 11.13 9.57 19.41
N SER A 90 11.62 10.20 20.47
CA SER A 90 12.88 10.93 20.43
C SER A 90 14.04 9.97 20.64
N HIS A 91 15.03 10.00 19.74
CA HIS A 91 16.18 9.12 19.77
C HIS A 91 17.44 9.90 19.38
N PHE A 92 18.58 9.56 19.97
CA PHE A 92 19.85 10.19 19.65
C PHE A 92 20.34 9.73 18.27
N ASP A 93 20.63 10.66 17.38
CA ASP A 93 21.05 10.44 16.00
C ASP A 93 22.02 11.53 15.58
N ASP A 94 23.13 11.17 14.93
CA ASP A 94 24.17 12.12 14.47
C ASP A 94 24.70 13.12 15.53
N GLY A 95 24.70 12.73 16.81
CA GLY A 95 25.23 13.57 17.89
C GLY A 95 24.17 14.45 18.59
N GLU A 96 22.90 14.36 18.19
CA GLU A 96 21.81 15.16 18.74
C GLU A 96 20.50 14.36 18.89
N MET A 97 19.56 14.87 19.69
CA MET A 97 18.24 14.25 19.81
C MET A 97 17.38 14.57 18.59
N SER A 98 17.02 13.55 17.83
CA SER A 98 16.15 13.65 16.66
C SER A 98 14.76 13.07 16.94
N CYS A 99 13.73 13.64 16.31
CA CYS A 99 12.37 13.09 16.35
C CYS A 99 12.18 12.04 15.25
N PHE A 100 11.67 10.86 15.64
CA PHE A 100 11.29 9.80 14.72
C PHE A 100 9.81 9.46 14.82
N ARG A 101 9.23 9.05 13.70
CA ARG A 101 7.84 8.55 13.67
C ARG A 101 7.73 7.29 14.53
N LYS A 102 6.61 7.15 15.25
CA LYS A 102 6.29 5.97 16.06
C LYS A 102 4.98 5.35 15.60
N TYR A 103 5.00 4.04 15.44
CA TYR A 103 3.92 3.27 14.87
C TYR A 103 3.32 2.28 15.87
N PRO A 104 1.99 2.02 15.80
CA PRO A 104 1.37 0.95 16.57
C PRO A 104 1.96 -0.43 16.24
N LYS A 105 2.24 -0.69 14.95
CA LYS A 105 2.81 -1.96 14.49
C LYS A 105 3.93 -1.77 13.48
N VAL A 106 4.68 -2.83 13.20
CA VAL A 106 5.80 -2.80 12.23
C VAL A 106 5.27 -2.60 10.80
N GLU A 107 4.12 -3.21 10.49
CA GLU A 107 3.41 -3.10 9.21
C GLU A 107 3.16 -1.64 8.81
N ASP A 108 2.79 -0.82 9.78
CA ASP A 108 2.53 0.61 9.57
C ASP A 108 3.81 1.34 9.13
N SER A 109 4.98 0.95 9.65
CA SER A 109 6.26 1.51 9.22
C SER A 109 6.65 1.08 7.80
N TYR A 110 6.31 -0.16 7.39
CA TYR A 110 6.52 -0.63 6.02
C TYR A 110 5.65 0.15 5.03
N LYS A 111 4.38 0.37 5.40
CA LYS A 111 3.45 1.17 4.59
C LYS A 111 3.89 2.64 4.51
N ASP A 112 4.25 3.24 5.64
CA ASP A 112 4.68 4.63 5.68
C ASP A 112 6.02 4.85 4.95
N HIS A 113 6.94 3.89 5.00
CA HIS A 113 8.14 3.89 4.15
C HIS A 113 7.79 3.91 2.66
N SER A 114 6.85 3.08 2.24
CA SER A 114 6.43 3.06 0.84
C SER A 114 5.81 4.39 0.40
N LEU A 115 4.90 4.94 1.22
CA LEU A 115 4.29 6.25 0.97
C LEU A 115 5.34 7.37 0.98
N PHE A 116 6.33 7.30 1.85
CA PHE A 116 7.43 8.26 1.92
C PHE A 116 8.24 8.29 0.62
N LEU A 117 8.50 7.13 0.00
CA LEU A 117 9.19 7.05 -1.28
C LEU A 117 8.28 7.50 -2.44
N VAL A 118 7.04 7.02 -2.49
CA VAL A 118 6.09 7.32 -3.57
C VAL A 118 5.75 8.80 -3.65
N ASN A 119 5.47 9.44 -2.51
CA ASN A 119 4.87 10.78 -2.48
C ASN A 119 5.90 11.92 -2.56
N ARG A 120 7.20 11.63 -2.57
CA ARG A 120 8.25 12.66 -2.56
C ARG A 120 8.92 12.74 -3.92
N ALA A 121 8.81 13.91 -4.56
CA ALA A 121 9.36 14.18 -5.88
C ALA A 121 10.83 13.78 -6.05
N ARG A 122 11.65 13.90 -4.99
CA ARG A 122 13.08 13.50 -5.01
C ARG A 122 13.30 12.03 -5.35
N TYR A 123 12.32 11.15 -5.09
CA TYR A 123 12.39 9.71 -5.35
C TYR A 123 11.63 9.31 -6.63
N ALA A 124 10.93 10.22 -7.30
CA ALA A 124 10.06 9.90 -8.44
C ALA A 124 10.78 9.09 -9.55
N SER A 125 12.01 9.47 -9.88
CA SER A 125 12.83 8.78 -10.88
C SER A 125 13.12 7.30 -10.57
N LEU A 126 12.97 6.85 -9.32
CA LEU A 126 13.10 5.44 -8.96
C LEU A 126 12.01 4.59 -9.59
N PHE A 127 10.79 5.14 -9.68
CA PHE A 127 9.61 4.43 -10.15
C PHE A 127 9.56 4.30 -11.69
N GLU A 128 10.48 4.98 -12.39
CA GLU A 128 10.74 4.82 -13.83
C GLU A 128 11.71 3.66 -14.11
N LEU A 129 12.42 3.17 -13.08
CA LEU A 129 13.35 2.07 -13.21
C LEU A 129 12.60 0.74 -13.31
N ASN A 130 13.18 -0.20 -14.05
CA ASN A 130 12.70 -1.57 -14.03
C ASN A 130 12.70 -2.11 -12.59
N ILE A 131 11.54 -2.54 -12.10
CA ILE A 131 11.34 -3.05 -10.73
C ILE A 131 12.24 -4.24 -10.37
N LYS A 132 12.76 -4.98 -11.36
CA LYS A 132 13.69 -6.11 -11.13
C LYS A 132 15.15 -5.66 -11.01
N ASN A 133 15.45 -4.39 -11.29
CA ASN A 133 16.81 -3.85 -11.26
C ASN A 133 17.12 -3.20 -9.91
N TYR A 134 17.22 -4.02 -8.86
CA TYR A 134 17.53 -3.57 -7.51
C TYR A 134 18.86 -2.78 -7.42
N LYS A 135 19.84 -3.05 -8.30
CA LYS A 135 21.11 -2.31 -8.33
C LYS A 135 20.90 -0.86 -8.77
N ALA A 136 20.02 -0.62 -9.75
CA ALA A 136 19.65 0.74 -10.14
C ALA A 136 18.85 1.43 -9.03
N TRP A 137 17.92 0.73 -8.39
CA TRP A 137 17.15 1.24 -7.25
C TRP A 137 18.06 1.65 -6.08
N ALA A 138 18.97 0.79 -5.63
CA ALA A 138 19.89 1.09 -4.53
C ALA A 138 20.77 2.32 -4.81
N ARG A 139 21.30 2.44 -6.04
CA ARG A 139 22.08 3.62 -6.47
C ARG A 139 21.21 4.87 -6.55
N GLY A 140 19.98 4.72 -7.05
CA GLY A 140 19.02 5.80 -7.13
C GLY A 140 18.61 6.32 -5.75
N LEU A 141 18.38 5.44 -4.77
CA LEU A 141 18.05 5.82 -3.38
C LEU A 141 19.17 6.66 -2.75
N LYS A 142 20.42 6.20 -2.91
CA LYS A 142 21.58 6.97 -2.47
C LYS A 142 21.67 8.32 -3.20
N LYS A 143 21.55 8.33 -4.53
CA LYS A 143 21.61 9.57 -5.34
C LYS A 143 20.50 10.55 -4.95
N ALA A 144 19.31 10.04 -4.67
CA ALA A 144 18.17 10.83 -4.21
C ALA A 144 18.38 11.37 -2.79
N GLY A 145 19.33 10.83 -2.02
CA GLY A 145 19.71 11.26 -0.67
C GLY A 145 18.85 10.65 0.43
N TYR A 146 18.51 9.37 0.31
CA TYR A 146 17.83 8.61 1.37
C TYR A 146 18.70 8.50 2.63
N ALA A 147 19.99 8.22 2.47
CA ALA A 147 20.97 8.15 3.55
C ALA A 147 22.22 8.98 3.22
N THR A 148 22.89 9.48 4.27
CA THR A 148 24.14 10.25 4.17
C THR A 148 25.37 9.38 3.89
N ASP A 149 25.29 8.08 4.19
CA ASP A 149 26.38 7.13 3.99
C ASP A 149 26.80 7.01 2.51
N ARG A 150 28.08 7.29 2.24
CA ARG A 150 28.67 7.20 0.89
C ARG A 150 28.67 5.78 0.32
N HIS A 151 28.46 4.75 1.12
CA HIS A 151 28.42 3.34 0.71
C HIS A 151 27.02 2.71 0.83
N TYR A 152 25.98 3.52 1.04
CA TYR A 152 24.61 3.03 1.25
C TYR A 152 24.12 2.07 0.16
N ASP A 153 24.30 2.46 -1.10
CA ASP A 153 23.95 1.66 -2.27
C ASP A 153 24.66 0.29 -2.27
N LYS A 154 25.97 0.28 -1.96
CA LYS A 154 26.76 -0.95 -1.87
C LYS A 154 26.31 -1.84 -0.73
N LYS A 155 25.93 -1.28 0.42
CA LYS A 155 25.41 -2.03 1.57
C LYS A 155 24.10 -2.74 1.22
N LEU A 156 23.16 -2.03 0.59
CA LEU A 156 21.90 -2.62 0.12
C LEU A 156 22.15 -3.72 -0.91
N ILE A 157 22.96 -3.47 -1.94
CA ILE A 157 23.30 -4.47 -2.96
C ILE A 157 23.92 -5.70 -2.31
N LYS A 158 24.85 -5.53 -1.36
CA LYS A 158 25.49 -6.63 -0.64
C LYS A 158 24.47 -7.47 0.13
N ILE A 159 23.53 -6.84 0.85
CA ILE A 159 22.47 -7.56 1.57
C ILE A 159 21.59 -8.33 0.58
N ILE A 160 21.17 -7.69 -0.51
CA ILE A 160 20.30 -8.31 -1.52
C ILE A 160 20.98 -9.53 -2.16
N GLU A 161 22.26 -9.42 -2.51
CA GLU A 161 23.02 -10.52 -3.11
C GLU A 161 23.33 -11.63 -2.09
N GLN A 162 23.75 -11.30 -0.87
CA GLN A 162 24.07 -12.28 0.18
C GLN A 162 22.84 -13.10 0.59
N TYR A 163 21.66 -12.46 0.61
CA TYR A 163 20.40 -13.11 1.01
C TYR A 163 19.50 -13.51 -0.15
N ASP A 164 19.97 -13.39 -1.40
CA ASP A 164 19.21 -13.70 -2.62
C ASP A 164 17.83 -13.01 -2.69
N LEU A 165 17.71 -11.80 -2.13
CA LEU A 165 16.42 -11.14 -1.97
C LEU A 165 15.76 -10.78 -3.31
N ASN A 166 16.56 -10.63 -4.37
CA ASN A 166 16.06 -10.41 -5.72
C ASN A 166 15.22 -11.59 -6.28
N LYS A 167 15.31 -12.79 -5.69
CA LYS A 167 14.41 -13.90 -6.00
C LYS A 167 12.98 -13.58 -5.55
N ILE A 168 12.83 -12.86 -4.43
CA ILE A 168 11.54 -12.43 -3.88
C ILE A 168 10.86 -11.45 -4.85
N ASP A 169 11.62 -10.56 -5.50
CA ASP A 169 11.05 -9.63 -6.48
C ASP A 169 10.29 -10.34 -7.61
N LYS A 170 10.85 -11.46 -8.07
CA LYS A 170 10.24 -12.30 -9.11
C LYS A 170 9.03 -13.06 -8.58
N LEU A 171 9.07 -13.48 -7.31
CA LEU A 171 7.99 -14.23 -6.68
C LEU A 171 6.78 -13.34 -6.39
N ALA A 172 7.00 -12.08 -5.99
CA ALA A 172 5.96 -11.10 -5.72
C ALA A 172 5.07 -10.86 -6.95
N LEU A 173 5.68 -10.84 -8.14
CA LEU A 173 4.96 -10.66 -9.41
C LEU A 173 4.23 -11.93 -9.90
N ASN A 174 4.34 -13.06 -9.20
CA ASN A 174 3.65 -14.30 -9.55
C ASN A 174 2.55 -14.61 -8.53
N LYS A 175 1.29 -14.30 -8.87
CA LYS A 175 0.13 -14.45 -7.98
C LYS A 175 0.01 -15.81 -7.30
N ARG A 176 0.20 -16.92 -8.04
CA ARG A 176 0.09 -18.27 -7.47
C ARG A 176 1.21 -18.54 -6.46
N ARG A 177 2.43 -18.14 -6.76
CA ARG A 177 3.58 -18.31 -5.86
C ARG A 177 3.49 -17.38 -4.64
N ALA A 178 3.10 -16.12 -4.84
CA ALA A 178 2.87 -15.16 -3.76
C ALA A 178 1.80 -15.67 -2.79
N LYS A 179 0.64 -16.12 -3.29
CA LYS A 179 -0.42 -16.71 -2.46
C LYS A 179 0.07 -17.92 -1.65
N LYS A 180 0.93 -18.77 -2.24
CA LYS A 180 1.53 -19.92 -1.53
C LYS A 180 2.46 -19.46 -0.39
N ILE A 181 3.28 -18.44 -0.63
CA ILE A 181 4.20 -17.88 0.37
C ILE A 181 3.43 -17.29 1.54
N ILE A 182 2.42 -16.45 1.26
CA ILE A 182 1.57 -15.82 2.29
C ILE A 182 0.89 -16.91 3.13
N ARG A 183 0.26 -17.91 2.49
CA ARG A 183 -0.40 -19.00 3.21
C ARG A 183 0.56 -19.82 4.10
N ASN A 184 1.80 -20.02 3.66
CA ASN A 184 2.78 -20.73 4.46
C ASN A 184 3.25 -19.88 5.64
N TRP A 185 3.43 -18.58 5.43
CA TRP A 185 3.80 -17.63 6.46
C TRP A 185 2.72 -17.51 7.55
N GLU A 186 1.44 -17.42 7.16
CA GLU A 186 0.30 -17.38 8.10
C GLU A 186 0.28 -18.60 9.04
N LYS A 187 0.72 -19.76 8.57
CA LYS A 187 0.83 -20.98 9.40
C LYS A 187 2.01 -20.94 10.36
N GLU A 188 3.09 -20.27 9.98
CA GLU A 188 4.34 -20.20 10.74
C GLU A 188 4.28 -19.10 11.82
N PHE A 189 3.48 -18.04 11.58
CA PHE A 189 3.34 -16.86 12.44
C PHE A 189 1.86 -16.63 12.87
N PRO A 190 1.23 -17.59 13.56
CA PRO A 190 -0.20 -17.53 13.89
C PRO A 190 -0.53 -16.44 14.94
N GLU A 191 0.40 -16.13 15.85
CA GLU A 191 0.19 -15.09 16.88
C GLU A 191 0.17 -13.69 16.27
N GLU A 192 1.03 -13.45 15.28
CA GLU A 192 1.06 -12.20 14.51
C GLU A 192 -0.23 -12.02 13.71
N MET A 193 -0.74 -13.10 13.11
CA MET A 193 -2.04 -13.07 12.44
C MET A 193 -3.19 -12.82 13.40
N ALA A 194 -3.16 -13.38 14.62
CA ALA A 194 -4.16 -13.08 15.63
C ALA A 194 -4.16 -11.58 16.02
N VAL A 195 -2.99 -10.94 16.09
CA VAL A 195 -2.88 -9.48 16.34
C VAL A 195 -3.38 -8.65 15.16
N VAL A 196 -3.20 -9.13 13.93
CA VAL A 196 -3.76 -8.50 12.71
C VAL A 196 -5.28 -8.62 12.69
N GLU A 197 -5.83 -9.81 12.94
CA GLU A 197 -7.28 -10.05 13.00
C GLU A 197 -7.96 -9.26 14.13
N GLN A 198 -7.34 -9.20 15.31
CA GLN A 198 -7.85 -8.41 16.44
C GLN A 198 -7.89 -6.92 16.14
N ALA A 199 -6.88 -6.37 15.45
CA ALA A 199 -6.90 -4.97 15.02
C ALA A 199 -7.93 -4.72 13.91
N ALA A 200 -8.04 -5.63 12.92
CA ALA A 200 -9.06 -5.53 11.88
C ALA A 200 -10.49 -5.66 12.43
N ALA A 201 -10.67 -6.36 13.56
CA ALA A 201 -11.95 -6.45 14.26
C ALA A 201 -12.28 -5.18 15.08
N GLN A 202 -11.27 -4.39 15.48
CA GLN A 202 -11.47 -3.12 16.19
C GLN A 202 -11.94 -1.98 15.26
N ASP A 203 -11.62 -2.07 13.96
CA ASP A 203 -12.05 -1.11 12.92
C ASP A 203 -13.40 -1.47 12.26
N LYS A 204 -14.09 -2.52 12.70
CA LYS A 204 -15.44 -2.86 12.19
C LYS A 204 -16.52 -2.04 12.92
N PRO A 205 -17.47 -1.40 12.22
CA PRO A 205 -18.60 -0.74 12.86
C PRO A 205 -19.40 -1.75 13.67
N LYS A 206 -19.64 -1.43 14.95
CA LYS A 206 -20.42 -2.27 15.85
C LYS A 206 -21.88 -2.26 15.41
N GLU A 207 -22.34 -3.37 14.85
CA GLU A 207 -23.75 -3.61 14.58
C GLU A 207 -24.52 -3.65 15.91
N LYS A 208 -25.18 -2.53 16.26
CA LYS A 208 -26.06 -2.48 17.43
C LYS A 208 -27.40 -3.09 17.04
N THR A 209 -27.64 -4.31 17.50
CA THR A 209 -28.99 -4.89 17.61
C THR A 209 -29.85 -4.02 18.52
N THR A 210 -30.78 -3.25 17.94
CA THR A 210 -31.84 -2.57 18.69
C THR A 210 -32.92 -3.59 19.02
N LYS A 211 -33.03 -3.95 20.30
CA LYS A 211 -34.20 -4.66 20.81
C LYS A 211 -35.37 -3.68 20.91
N GLU A 212 -36.48 -4.05 20.30
CA GLU A 212 -37.78 -3.41 20.43
C GLU A 212 -38.15 -3.12 21.89
N GLN A 213 -38.56 -1.88 22.16
CA GLN A 213 -39.54 -1.61 23.20
C GLN A 213 -40.66 -0.77 22.62
N LYS A 214 -41.83 -1.41 22.55
CA LYS A 214 -43.13 -0.83 22.22
C LYS A 214 -43.59 0.09 23.33
N THR A 215 -43.99 1.31 22.99
CA THR A 215 -45.06 2.03 23.69
C THR A 215 -45.88 2.86 22.70
N LYS A 216 -47.20 2.69 22.77
CA LYS A 216 -48.24 3.32 21.94
C LYS A 216 -48.62 4.70 22.50
N LYS A 217 -48.85 5.68 21.62
CA LYS A 217 -50.03 6.59 21.52
C LYS A 217 -49.67 7.76 20.60
N GLU A 218 -50.20 7.84 19.38
CA GLU A 218 -51.52 8.34 18.95
C GLU A 218 -51.45 9.76 18.34
N LYS A 219 -51.64 9.80 17.00
CA LYS A 219 -52.37 10.78 16.15
C LYS A 219 -51.96 12.27 16.27
N ASN A 220 -51.57 12.96 15.19
CA ASN A 220 -52.48 13.31 14.09
C ASN A 220 -51.77 13.93 12.87
N ALA A 221 -52.27 13.52 11.70
CA ALA A 221 -52.54 14.28 10.48
C ALA A 221 -51.42 15.09 9.76
N GLY A 222 -51.02 14.54 8.61
CA GLY A 222 -51.04 15.27 7.35
C GLY A 222 -49.68 15.51 6.70
N ILE A 223 -49.38 14.78 5.61
CA ILE A 223 -49.07 15.29 4.26
C ILE A 223 -48.39 14.19 3.43
N ARG A 224 -49.11 13.79 2.36
CA ARG A 224 -48.73 13.15 1.07
C ARG A 224 -47.52 12.20 1.04
N GLU A 225 -47.81 10.93 0.77
CA GLU A 225 -46.89 9.89 0.31
C GLU A 225 -46.05 10.37 -0.88
N ILE A 226 -44.74 10.46 -0.68
CA ILE A 226 -43.74 10.25 -1.72
C ILE A 226 -43.28 8.81 -1.52
N GLU A 227 -43.52 7.93 -2.48
CA GLU A 227 -43.09 6.53 -2.41
C GLU A 227 -41.58 6.47 -2.15
N SER A 228 -41.23 5.91 -0.99
CA SER A 228 -39.87 5.54 -0.61
C SER A 228 -39.32 4.50 -1.59
N PRO A 229 -38.11 4.68 -2.15
CA PRO A 229 -37.45 3.62 -2.90
C PRO A 229 -37.18 2.44 -1.96
N LYS A 230 -37.72 1.27 -2.30
CA LYS A 230 -37.52 -0.01 -1.59
C LYS A 230 -36.06 -0.16 -1.15
N GLU A 231 -35.85 -0.23 0.16
CA GLU A 231 -34.59 -0.62 0.77
C GLU A 231 -34.18 -2.00 0.26
N THR A 232 -33.21 -2.02 -0.65
CA THR A 232 -32.39 -3.20 -0.92
C THR A 232 -31.24 -3.17 0.07
N THR A 233 -31.08 -4.26 0.80
CA THR A 233 -30.13 -4.38 1.92
C THR A 233 -28.68 -4.18 1.46
N LEU A 234 -27.80 -3.76 2.38
CA LEU A 234 -26.35 -3.65 2.18
C LEU A 234 -25.75 -4.92 1.52
N ALA A 235 -26.29 -6.09 1.91
CA ALA A 235 -25.88 -7.39 1.43
C ALA A 235 -26.39 -7.72 0.02
N GLU A 236 -27.51 -7.15 -0.43
CA GLU A 236 -28.06 -7.35 -1.77
C GLU A 236 -27.30 -6.51 -2.81
N LYS A 237 -26.98 -5.25 -2.50
CA LYS A 237 -26.16 -4.39 -3.38
C LYS A 237 -24.73 -4.90 -3.54
N ALA A 238 -24.16 -5.52 -2.51
CA ALA A 238 -22.82 -6.13 -2.58
C ALA A 238 -22.77 -7.40 -3.45
N LYS A 239 -23.91 -8.11 -3.62
CA LYS A 239 -23.98 -9.31 -4.47
C LYS A 239 -23.94 -8.96 -5.96
N ASP A 240 -24.58 -7.88 -6.37
CA ASP A 240 -24.60 -7.41 -7.76
C ASP A 240 -23.18 -7.04 -8.27
N TYR A 241 -22.34 -6.45 -7.43
CA TYR A 241 -20.96 -6.09 -7.81
C TYR A 241 -20.02 -7.31 -7.89
N ASN A 242 -20.15 -8.27 -6.97
CA ASN A 242 -19.40 -9.52 -7.05
C ASN A 242 -19.78 -10.34 -8.30
N TYR A 243 -21.05 -10.29 -8.70
CA TYR A 243 -21.54 -10.89 -9.95
C TYR A 243 -20.90 -10.25 -11.19
N ILE A 244 -20.84 -8.91 -11.27
CA ILE A 244 -20.20 -8.19 -12.39
C ILE A 244 -18.70 -8.52 -12.51
N ALA A 245 -18.00 -8.62 -11.38
CA ALA A 245 -16.59 -9.01 -11.34
C ALA A 245 -16.36 -10.46 -11.78
N GLU A 246 -17.32 -11.35 -11.58
CA GLU A 246 -17.29 -12.74 -12.04
C GLU A 246 -17.62 -12.87 -13.53
N THR A 247 -18.64 -12.16 -14.03
CA THR A 247 -19.00 -12.15 -15.46
C THR A 247 -17.89 -11.55 -16.34
N SER A 248 -17.14 -10.58 -15.82
CA SER A 248 -16.00 -9.98 -16.52
C SER A 248 -14.82 -10.96 -16.67
N ARG A 249 -14.66 -11.92 -15.74
CA ARG A 249 -13.64 -12.99 -15.84
C ARG A 249 -13.93 -13.95 -16.99
N GLU A 250 -15.20 -14.30 -17.21
CA GLU A 250 -15.60 -15.19 -18.31
C GLU A 250 -15.34 -14.54 -19.67
N ASN A 251 -15.62 -13.24 -19.79
CA ASN A 251 -15.41 -12.48 -21.03
C ASN A 251 -13.91 -12.25 -21.36
N GLN A 252 -13.04 -12.09 -20.36
CA GLN A 252 -11.59 -11.97 -20.58
C GLN A 252 -10.94 -13.30 -21.00
N ILE A 253 -11.41 -14.44 -20.48
CA ILE A 253 -10.89 -15.77 -20.87
C ILE A 253 -11.15 -16.00 -22.38
N GLN A 254 -12.34 -15.65 -22.87
CA GLN A 254 -12.69 -15.79 -24.30
C GLN A 254 -11.92 -14.85 -25.24
N ARG A 255 -11.47 -13.68 -24.75
CA ARG A 255 -10.65 -12.73 -25.53
C ARG A 255 -9.19 -13.16 -25.63
N ASN A 256 -8.64 -13.74 -24.56
CA ASN A 256 -7.23 -14.12 -24.50
C ASN A 256 -6.88 -15.32 -25.42
N GLU A 257 -7.84 -16.20 -25.70
CA GLU A 257 -7.64 -17.31 -26.66
C GLU A 257 -7.51 -16.84 -28.12
N ARG A 258 -7.89 -15.59 -28.43
CA ARG A 258 -7.91 -15.07 -29.80
C ARG A 258 -6.65 -14.27 -30.19
N ASN A 259 -5.84 -13.84 -29.22
CA ASN A 259 -4.75 -12.86 -29.41
C ASN A 259 -3.32 -13.42 -29.34
N GLU A 260 -3.10 -14.74 -29.38
CA GLU A 260 -1.75 -15.35 -29.33
C GLU A 260 -0.87 -15.12 -30.59
N ARG A 261 -1.22 -14.20 -31.50
CA ARG A 261 -0.43 -13.91 -32.70
C ARG A 261 -0.26 -12.42 -32.95
N THR A 262 0.54 -11.76 -32.10
CA THR A 262 1.43 -10.62 -32.44
C THR A 262 2.05 -10.05 -31.16
N ASP A 263 3.39 -9.99 -31.09
CA ASP A 263 4.18 -8.80 -30.66
C ASP A 263 5.47 -9.11 -29.89
N ASN A 264 6.59 -8.67 -30.49
CA ASN A 264 7.89 -8.48 -29.86
C ASN A 264 7.99 -7.08 -29.26
N LEU A 265 7.52 -6.91 -28.01
CA LEU A 265 8.03 -5.98 -26.99
C LEU A 265 7.25 -6.32 -25.72
N PRO A 266 7.86 -6.52 -24.53
CA PRO A 266 7.10 -6.91 -23.36
C PRO A 266 6.26 -5.72 -22.88
N HIS A 267 5.01 -5.67 -23.34
CA HIS A 267 3.89 -5.05 -22.67
C HIS A 267 3.93 -5.59 -21.23
N VAL A 268 4.37 -4.74 -20.30
CA VAL A 268 4.67 -5.16 -18.94
C VAL A 268 3.41 -5.76 -18.34
N ILE A 269 3.53 -7.03 -17.96
CA ILE A 269 2.49 -7.89 -17.41
C ILE A 269 1.89 -7.20 -16.17
N ASN A 270 0.80 -6.46 -16.36
CA ASN A 270 -0.18 -6.16 -15.31
C ASN A 270 -1.38 -7.11 -15.46
N ALA A 271 -1.09 -8.39 -15.71
CA ALA A 271 -2.10 -9.43 -15.81
C ALA A 271 -2.56 -9.83 -14.39
N VAL A 272 -3.48 -9.03 -13.85
CA VAL A 272 -4.51 -9.42 -12.88
C VAL A 272 -4.02 -9.66 -11.44
N GLN A 273 -3.47 -8.62 -10.81
CA GLN A 273 -3.74 -8.44 -9.38
C GLN A 273 -5.13 -7.83 -9.27
N GLN A 274 -6.12 -8.62 -8.86
CA GLN A 274 -7.43 -8.05 -8.58
C GLN A 274 -7.28 -7.13 -7.38
N HIS A 275 -7.74 -5.91 -7.52
CA HIS A 275 -7.83 -4.97 -6.43
C HIS A 275 -8.78 -5.52 -5.37
N THR A 276 -8.36 -5.41 -4.11
CA THR A 276 -9.28 -5.59 -2.99
C THR A 276 -10.23 -4.40 -2.98
N ILE A 277 -11.53 -4.68 -3.02
CA ILE A 277 -12.57 -3.66 -2.88
C ILE A 277 -12.77 -3.38 -1.39
N PHE A 278 -12.63 -2.11 -1.02
CA PHE A 278 -12.94 -1.57 0.29
C PHE A 278 -14.21 -0.72 0.20
N TYR A 279 -14.75 -0.32 1.35
CA TYR A 279 -16.00 0.44 1.41
C TYR A 279 -15.90 1.62 2.37
N LYS A 280 -16.46 2.77 1.98
CA LYS A 280 -16.74 3.90 2.87
C LYS A 280 -18.24 4.07 2.95
N GLY A 281 -18.83 3.63 4.06
CA GLY A 281 -20.26 3.33 4.11
C GLY A 281 -20.60 2.30 3.03
N LEU A 282 -21.47 2.69 2.10
CA LEU A 282 -21.86 1.90 0.93
C LEU A 282 -21.01 2.10 -0.32
N THR A 283 -20.04 3.01 -0.30
CA THR A 283 -19.33 3.41 -1.51
C THR A 283 -18.08 2.55 -1.73
N PRO A 284 -18.04 1.66 -2.73
CA PRO A 284 -16.87 0.85 -3.04
C PRO A 284 -15.70 1.71 -3.56
N TYR A 285 -14.50 1.38 -3.11
CA TYR A 285 -13.26 1.97 -3.58
C TYR A 285 -12.12 0.95 -3.60
N ILE A 286 -11.06 1.27 -4.34
CA ILE A 286 -9.78 0.57 -4.31
C ILE A 286 -8.69 1.54 -3.91
N ILE A 287 -7.55 0.98 -3.50
CA ILE A 287 -6.31 1.75 -3.37
C ILE A 287 -5.50 1.48 -4.63
N ALA A 288 -5.18 2.53 -5.36
CA ALA A 288 -4.38 2.45 -6.58
C ALA A 288 -3.00 1.84 -6.28
N GLN A 289 -2.62 0.88 -7.09
CA GLN A 289 -1.36 0.15 -7.02
C GLN A 289 -0.36 0.65 -8.08
N TYR A 290 0.89 0.22 -7.97
CA TYR A 290 1.90 0.56 -8.95
C TYR A 290 1.55 0.03 -10.34
N GLY A 291 1.62 0.93 -11.34
CA GLY A 291 1.27 0.64 -12.72
C GLY A 291 -0.21 0.86 -13.04
N ASP A 292 -1.03 1.24 -12.05
CA ASP A 292 -2.42 1.59 -12.29
C ASP A 292 -2.58 2.84 -13.14
N ASN A 293 -3.62 2.78 -13.95
CA ASN A 293 -4.11 3.87 -14.75
C ASN A 293 -5.64 3.71 -14.88
N PHE A 294 -6.30 4.68 -15.50
CA PHE A 294 -7.76 4.55 -15.62
C PHE A 294 -8.16 3.40 -16.52
N ASP A 295 -7.37 3.04 -17.53
CA ASP A 295 -7.74 2.02 -18.50
C ASP A 295 -7.70 0.62 -17.88
N ASN A 296 -6.63 0.27 -17.14
CA ASN A 296 -6.55 -1.06 -16.51
C ASN A 296 -7.57 -1.24 -15.37
N ILE A 297 -7.81 -0.21 -14.55
CA ILE A 297 -8.88 -0.25 -13.53
C ILE A 297 -10.25 -0.35 -14.20
N SER A 298 -10.46 0.40 -15.29
CA SER A 298 -11.68 0.31 -16.07
C SER A 298 -11.93 -1.08 -16.64
N ASP A 299 -10.91 -1.71 -17.20
CA ASP A 299 -10.98 -3.07 -17.74
C ASP A 299 -11.24 -4.11 -16.65
N GLU A 300 -10.65 -3.93 -15.46
CA GLU A 300 -10.85 -4.82 -14.32
C GLU A 300 -12.30 -4.80 -13.81
N PHE A 301 -12.87 -3.60 -13.68
CA PHE A 301 -14.18 -3.40 -13.05
C PHE A 301 -15.33 -3.25 -14.05
N GLY A 302 -15.05 -3.30 -15.35
CA GLY A 302 -16.06 -3.06 -16.40
C GLY A 302 -16.64 -1.64 -16.36
N LEU A 303 -15.82 -0.64 -16.01
CA LEU A 303 -16.24 0.75 -15.80
C LEU A 303 -15.66 1.67 -16.89
N SER A 304 -16.33 2.79 -17.18
CA SER A 304 -15.77 3.82 -18.08
C SER A 304 -14.70 4.66 -17.37
N PRO A 305 -13.53 4.91 -18.00
CA PRO A 305 -12.48 5.77 -17.43
C PRO A 305 -12.99 7.16 -17.05
N GLN A 306 -13.86 7.73 -17.90
CA GLN A 306 -14.48 9.04 -17.68
C GLN A 306 -15.44 9.01 -16.49
N ARG A 307 -16.16 7.90 -16.29
CA ARG A 307 -17.09 7.71 -15.17
C ARG A 307 -16.33 7.60 -13.85
N ILE A 308 -15.22 6.86 -13.81
CA ILE A 308 -14.34 6.79 -12.65
C ILE A 308 -13.80 8.20 -12.31
N LYS A 309 -13.26 8.93 -13.30
CA LYS A 309 -12.79 10.31 -13.10
C LYS A 309 -13.89 11.22 -12.53
N LYS A 310 -15.11 11.13 -13.08
CA LYS A 310 -16.25 11.93 -12.62
C LYS A 310 -16.61 11.64 -11.17
N TRP A 311 -16.69 10.36 -10.78
CA TRP A 311 -17.03 9.98 -9.40
C TRP A 311 -15.97 10.36 -8.38
N ASN A 312 -14.71 10.38 -8.79
CA ASN A 312 -13.60 10.81 -7.95
C ASN A 312 -13.37 12.32 -7.99
N GLU A 313 -14.15 13.05 -8.79
CA GLU A 313 -14.05 14.50 -9.00
C GLU A 313 -12.63 14.92 -9.44
N TRP A 314 -12.00 14.07 -10.27
CA TRP A 314 -10.67 14.31 -10.81
C TRP A 314 -10.70 15.02 -12.17
N PRO A 315 -9.76 15.95 -12.44
CA PRO A 315 -9.61 16.56 -13.76
C PRO A 315 -9.41 15.52 -14.87
N SER A 316 -9.82 15.84 -16.10
CA SER A 316 -9.68 14.93 -17.26
C SER A 316 -8.23 14.45 -17.49
N ARG A 317 -7.26 15.32 -17.21
CA ARG A 317 -5.81 15.06 -17.33
C ARG A 317 -5.16 14.41 -16.10
N TYR A 318 -5.94 14.13 -15.04
CA TYR A 318 -5.40 13.50 -13.84
C TYR A 318 -4.77 12.16 -14.20
N LYS A 319 -3.64 11.85 -13.57
CA LYS A 319 -2.97 10.56 -13.66
C LYS A 319 -3.01 9.95 -12.27
N ILE A 320 -3.49 8.70 -12.21
CA ILE A 320 -3.55 7.96 -10.96
C ILE A 320 -2.14 7.84 -10.40
N SER A 321 -2.03 8.19 -9.13
CA SER A 321 -0.83 8.00 -8.33
C SER A 321 -1.05 6.80 -7.42
N VAL A 322 0.03 6.09 -7.15
CA VAL A 322 0.03 4.99 -6.19
C VAL A 322 -0.50 5.48 -4.84
N GLY A 323 -1.43 4.73 -4.24
CA GLY A 323 -2.06 5.08 -2.98
C GLY A 323 -3.32 5.93 -3.11
N ASP A 324 -3.66 6.40 -4.32
CA ASP A 324 -4.93 7.09 -4.56
C ASP A 324 -6.11 6.21 -4.14
N VAL A 325 -7.06 6.82 -3.43
CA VAL A 325 -8.37 6.21 -3.21
C VAL A 325 -9.17 6.38 -4.49
N VAL A 326 -9.47 5.28 -5.18
CA VAL A 326 -10.24 5.30 -6.43
C VAL A 326 -11.62 4.73 -6.14
N PHE A 327 -12.62 5.60 -6.04
CA PHE A 327 -14.02 5.20 -5.93
C PHE A 327 -14.52 4.57 -7.22
N LEU A 328 -15.19 3.43 -7.09
CA LEU A 328 -15.76 2.64 -8.18
C LEU A 328 -17.26 2.91 -8.39
N SER A 329 -17.82 3.87 -7.63
CA SER A 329 -19.19 4.35 -7.76
C SER A 329 -19.28 5.84 -7.39
N LYS A 330 -20.46 6.44 -7.61
CA LYS A 330 -20.75 7.79 -7.12
C LYS A 330 -20.58 7.81 -5.60
N LYS A 331 -19.84 8.80 -5.08
CA LYS A 331 -19.67 9.05 -3.65
C LYS A 331 -20.98 9.46 -2.99
N ALA A 332 -21.12 9.20 -1.70
CA ALA A 332 -22.30 9.52 -0.91
C ALA A 332 -22.48 11.04 -0.74
N GLU A 333 -23.68 11.46 -0.33
CA GLU A 333 -23.99 12.87 -0.05
C GLU A 333 -23.91 13.20 1.45
N TYR A 334 -23.86 12.17 2.30
CA TYR A 334 -23.65 12.28 3.74
C TYR A 334 -22.89 11.06 4.25
N TRP A 335 -22.28 11.19 5.42
CA TRP A 335 -21.47 10.16 6.05
C TRP A 335 -22.28 9.36 7.05
N GLU A 336 -22.25 8.03 6.90
CA GLU A 336 -23.00 7.09 7.73
C GLU A 336 -22.22 6.57 8.94
N GLY A 337 -20.94 6.95 9.10
CA GLY A 337 -20.12 6.50 10.22
C GLY A 337 -20.44 7.20 11.54
N GLU A 338 -19.71 6.83 12.60
CA GLU A 338 -19.97 7.33 13.95
C GLU A 338 -19.73 8.85 14.06
N ASP A 339 -18.60 9.33 13.54
CA ASP A 339 -18.22 10.74 13.59
C ASP A 339 -19.09 11.59 12.66
N SER A 340 -19.92 12.49 13.20
CA SER A 340 -20.72 13.43 12.39
C SER A 340 -19.95 14.69 11.98
N VAL A 341 -18.78 14.93 12.56
CA VAL A 341 -17.97 16.14 12.40
C VAL A 341 -16.51 15.78 12.19
N TYR A 342 -15.83 16.53 11.33
CA TYR A 342 -14.39 16.44 11.12
C TYR A 342 -13.69 17.77 11.38
N THR A 343 -12.65 17.75 12.21
CA THR A 343 -11.79 18.92 12.44
C THR A 343 -10.67 18.96 11.40
N VAL A 344 -10.66 20.02 10.59
CA VAL A 344 -9.69 20.26 9.51
C VAL A 344 -8.26 20.30 10.06
N ARG A 345 -7.38 19.55 9.44
CA ARG A 345 -5.96 19.42 9.78
C ARG A 345 -5.09 20.17 8.78
N GLN A 346 -3.84 20.41 9.17
CA GLN A 346 -2.87 21.03 8.28
C GLN A 346 -2.66 20.19 7.02
N GLY A 347 -2.79 20.81 5.85
CA GLY A 347 -2.64 20.14 4.55
C GLY A 347 -3.94 19.59 3.97
N ASP A 348 -5.05 19.65 4.71
CA ASP A 348 -6.35 19.22 4.19
C ASP A 348 -6.85 20.11 3.07
N SER A 349 -7.64 19.49 2.20
CA SER A 349 -8.47 20.14 1.19
C SER A 349 -9.87 19.52 1.21
N MET A 350 -10.86 20.22 0.68
CA MET A 350 -12.20 19.65 0.54
C MET A 350 -12.20 18.35 -0.27
N HIS A 351 -11.31 18.21 -1.26
CA HIS A 351 -11.14 16.97 -2.02
C HIS A 351 -10.54 15.85 -1.18
N SER A 352 -9.48 16.10 -0.40
CA SER A 352 -8.87 15.05 0.44
C SER A 352 -9.81 14.56 1.53
N ILE A 353 -10.57 15.46 2.17
CA ILE A 353 -11.58 15.11 3.17
C ILE A 353 -12.73 14.33 2.51
N SER A 354 -13.20 14.79 1.36
CA SER A 354 -14.18 14.08 0.54
C SER A 354 -13.73 12.66 0.21
N GLN A 355 -12.48 12.47 -0.20
CA GLN A 355 -11.89 11.15 -0.45
C GLN A 355 -11.81 10.32 0.85
N GLN A 356 -11.47 10.94 1.98
CA GLN A 356 -11.37 10.28 3.29
C GLN A 356 -12.71 9.71 3.76
N PHE A 357 -13.83 10.40 3.55
CA PHE A 357 -15.14 9.96 4.02
C PHE A 357 -16.03 9.37 2.92
N GLY A 358 -15.59 9.40 1.66
CA GLY A 358 -16.39 8.93 0.53
C GLY A 358 -17.61 9.81 0.24
N LEU A 359 -17.46 11.11 0.47
CA LEU A 359 -18.48 12.12 0.21
C LEU A 359 -18.24 12.82 -1.12
N GLN A 360 -19.28 13.28 -1.81
CA GLN A 360 -19.11 14.22 -2.92
C GLN A 360 -18.56 15.55 -2.38
N VAL A 361 -17.60 16.18 -3.07
CA VAL A 361 -17.07 17.49 -2.65
C VAL A 361 -18.20 18.51 -2.57
N SER A 362 -19.11 18.50 -3.55
CA SER A 362 -20.28 19.38 -3.56
C SER A 362 -21.19 19.17 -2.34
N ALA A 363 -21.40 17.92 -1.92
CA ALA A 363 -22.22 17.62 -0.76
C ALA A 363 -21.54 18.08 0.54
N LEU A 364 -20.21 17.93 0.64
CA LEU A 364 -19.45 18.44 1.78
C LEU A 364 -19.54 19.97 1.89
N TYR A 365 -19.50 20.71 0.77
CA TYR A 365 -19.77 22.16 0.77
C TYR A 365 -21.19 22.47 1.27
N GLN A 366 -22.20 21.76 0.75
CA GLN A 366 -23.61 21.96 1.11
C GLN A 366 -23.90 21.70 2.59
N LEU A 367 -23.38 20.59 3.14
CA LEU A 367 -23.52 20.23 4.55
C LEU A 367 -22.95 21.29 5.50
N ASN A 368 -22.04 22.12 5.01
CA ASN A 368 -21.36 23.15 5.77
C ASN A 368 -21.81 24.57 5.42
N GLY A 369 -22.83 24.71 4.54
CA GLY A 369 -23.32 26.02 4.10
C GLY A 369 -22.25 26.88 3.40
N MET A 370 -21.22 26.24 2.85
CA MET A 370 -20.07 26.90 2.24
C MET A 370 -20.25 27.02 0.72
N GLU A 371 -19.73 28.10 0.13
CA GLU A 371 -19.71 28.26 -1.33
C GLU A 371 -18.66 27.37 -1.99
N PHE A 372 -18.95 26.82 -3.18
CA PHE A 372 -17.99 25.96 -3.87
C PHE A 372 -16.69 26.71 -4.20
N GLY A 373 -15.56 26.19 -3.70
CA GLY A 373 -14.24 26.82 -3.83
C GLY A 373 -13.84 27.69 -2.63
N GLU A 374 -14.73 27.90 -1.66
CA GLU A 374 -14.40 28.51 -0.38
C GLU A 374 -13.30 27.71 0.33
N ARG A 375 -12.37 28.43 0.97
CA ARG A 375 -11.20 27.85 1.62
C ARG A 375 -11.51 27.44 3.05
N ILE A 376 -11.18 26.20 3.39
CA ILE A 376 -11.21 25.68 4.76
C ILE A 376 -9.98 26.12 5.56
N GLN A 377 -10.13 26.24 6.89
CA GLN A 377 -9.05 26.63 7.80
C GLN A 377 -8.69 25.49 8.75
N VAL A 378 -7.41 25.39 9.13
CA VAL A 378 -6.98 24.42 10.15
C VAL A 378 -7.71 24.68 11.46
N GLY A 379 -8.27 23.62 12.06
CA GLY A 379 -9.09 23.69 13.26
C GLY A 379 -10.58 23.93 13.01
N GLN A 380 -11.00 24.24 11.77
CA GLN A 380 -12.41 24.37 11.41
C GLN A 380 -13.11 23.00 11.54
N GLU A 381 -14.31 23.00 12.09
CA GLU A 381 -15.16 21.81 12.12
C GLU A 381 -16.06 21.76 10.88
N LEU A 382 -16.08 20.61 10.20
CA LEU A 382 -16.92 20.34 9.05
C LEU A 382 -17.92 19.22 9.39
N ASN A 383 -19.20 19.51 9.21
CA ASN A 383 -20.26 18.52 9.26
C ASN A 383 -20.10 17.52 8.10
N LEU A 384 -20.14 16.24 8.45
CA LEU A 384 -20.10 15.12 7.50
C LEU A 384 -21.51 14.57 7.20
N ARG A 385 -22.51 14.95 7.99
CA ARG A 385 -23.94 14.69 7.77
C ARG A 385 -24.78 15.79 8.42
N ALA A 386 -26.09 15.82 8.12
CA ALA A 386 -27.01 16.73 8.79
C ALA A 386 -27.02 16.46 10.32
N GLN A 387 -27.13 17.52 11.11
CA GLN A 387 -27.32 17.41 12.55
C GLN A 387 -28.79 17.04 12.82
N GLU A 388 -29.01 16.07 13.70
CA GLU A 388 -30.35 15.63 14.14
C GLU A 388 -31.07 16.68 14.98
#